data_AF-W1UPS1-F1
#
_entry.id   AF-W1UPS1-F1
#
_cell.length_a   1.000
_cell.length_b   1.000
_cell.length_c   1.000
_cell.angle_alpha   90.00
_cell.angle_beta   90.00
_cell.angle_gamma   90.00
#
_symmetry.space_group_name_H-M   'P 1'
#
loop_
_entity.id
_entity.type
_entity.pdbx_description
1 polymer ?
#
loop_
_entity_poly.entity_id
_entity_poly.type
_entity_poly.pdbx_seq_one_letter_code
_entity_poly.pdbx_strand_id
1 'polypeptide(L)'
;RYDKGEAAYLNAPMTKQEFMDFHEALVNAEEAPLNSFEKEKYFEGCMPIEVMAKRGIKTMLYGPMKPVGLEYPDDYTGPRDGEFKTPYAVVQLRQDNAAGSLYNIVGFQTHLKWGEQKRVFQMIPGLENAEFVRYGVM
;
A
#
# COMPACT_ATOMS: atom_id res chain seq x y z
N ARG A 1 -11.85 -15.70 -1.72
CA ARG A 1 -10.98 -14.50 -1.80
C ARG A 1 -11.73 -13.24 -2.23
N TYR A 2 -12.98 -13.35 -2.67
CA TYR A 2 -14.07 -12.44 -2.27
C TYR A 2 -15.21 -13.38 -1.79
N ASP A 3 -15.98 -12.99 -0.79
CA ASP A 3 -17.07 -13.79 -0.19
C ASP A 3 -16.70 -15.15 0.45
N LYS A 4 -15.48 -15.29 0.95
CA LYS A 4 -15.15 -16.37 1.91
C LYS A 4 -14.60 -15.71 3.15
N GLY A 5 -15.49 -15.46 4.11
CA GLY A 5 -15.19 -14.81 5.38
C GLY A 5 -13.99 -15.47 6.06
N GLU A 6 -13.10 -14.62 6.60
CA GLU A 6 -12.28 -14.85 7.80
C GLU A 6 -11.16 -13.81 7.95
N ALA A 7 -10.70 -13.15 6.88
CA ALA A 7 -9.73 -12.05 7.01
C ALA A 7 -10.43 -10.69 7.03
N ALA A 8 -10.68 -10.15 8.23
CA ALA A 8 -11.08 -8.76 8.39
C ALA A 8 -9.89 -7.87 8.02
N TYR A 9 -9.98 -7.20 6.86
CA TYR A 9 -9.00 -6.18 6.48
C TYR A 9 -9.44 -4.83 7.04
N LEU A 10 -8.48 -4.05 7.52
CA LEU A 10 -8.65 -2.61 7.63
C LEU A 10 -8.34 -2.02 6.25
N ASN A 11 -9.12 -1.02 5.84
CA ASN A 11 -8.97 -0.39 4.54
C ASN A 11 -8.66 1.09 4.77
N ALA A 12 -7.51 1.53 4.27
CA ALA A 12 -7.11 2.93 4.22
C ALA A 12 -7.44 3.47 2.82
N PRO A 13 -8.62 4.10 2.62
CA PRO A 13 -8.99 4.67 1.34
C PRO A 13 -8.13 5.91 1.06
N MET A 14 -7.86 6.13 -0.23
CA MET A 14 -7.14 7.31 -0.71
C MET A 14 -7.99 8.02 -1.75
N THR A 15 -7.99 9.34 -1.67
CA THR A 15 -8.37 10.22 -2.77
C THR A 15 -7.37 10.10 -3.92
N LYS A 16 -7.75 10.62 -5.08
CA LYS A 16 -6.85 10.67 -6.24
C LYS A 16 -5.60 11.48 -5.92
N GLN A 17 -5.71 12.60 -5.22
CA GLN A 17 -4.55 13.44 -4.90
C GLN A 17 -3.58 12.71 -3.96
N GLU A 18 -4.08 12.16 -2.85
CA GLU A 18 -3.25 11.40 -1.90
C GLU A 18 -2.54 10.23 -2.59
N PHE A 19 -3.24 9.52 -3.48
CA PHE A 19 -2.64 8.44 -4.26
C PHE A 19 -1.51 8.95 -5.18
N MET A 20 -1.71 10.10 -5.85
CA MET A 20 -0.71 10.65 -6.76
C MET A 20 0.53 11.11 -5.99
N ASP A 21 0.35 11.76 -4.83
CA ASP A 21 1.46 12.18 -3.97
C ASP A 21 2.23 10.95 -3.43
N PHE A 22 1.52 9.91 -3.03
CA PHE A 22 2.11 8.63 -2.61
C PHE A 22 2.86 7.93 -3.75
N HIS A 23 2.29 7.91 -4.96
CA HIS A 23 2.93 7.36 -6.16
C HIS A 23 4.23 8.10 -6.49
N GLU A 24 4.21 9.43 -6.48
CA GLU A 24 5.40 10.24 -6.71
C GLU A 24 6.46 9.99 -5.64
N ALA A 25 6.06 9.92 -4.37
CA ALA A 25 6.97 9.62 -3.26
C ALA A 25 7.62 8.23 -3.40
N LEU A 26 6.87 7.21 -3.84
CA LEU A 26 7.37 5.86 -4.11
C LEU A 26 8.36 5.83 -5.27
N VAL A 27 8.04 6.46 -6.40
CA VAL A 27 8.89 6.45 -7.59
C VAL A 27 10.25 7.08 -7.33
N ASN A 28 10.28 8.11 -6.48
CA ASN A 28 11.49 8.86 -6.13
C ASN A 28 12.19 8.36 -4.86
N ALA A 29 11.65 7.34 -4.18
CA ALA A 29 12.21 6.85 -2.94
C ALA A 29 13.54 6.09 -3.16
N GLU A 30 14.44 6.18 -2.17
CA GLU A 30 15.72 5.49 -2.22
C GLU A 30 15.59 4.00 -1.89
N GLU A 31 16.16 3.16 -2.74
CA GLU A 31 16.24 1.72 -2.56
C GLU A 31 17.53 1.31 -1.84
N ALA A 32 17.48 0.18 -1.13
CA ALA A 32 18.68 -0.45 -0.61
C ALA A 32 19.55 -0.96 -1.78
N PRO A 33 20.88 -0.96 -1.64
CA PRO A 33 21.76 -1.41 -2.72
C PRO A 33 21.53 -2.90 -3.01
N LEU A 34 21.16 -3.21 -4.24
CA LEU A 34 21.17 -4.58 -4.76
C LEU A 34 22.62 -5.03 -4.96
N ASN A 35 22.91 -6.29 -4.68
CA ASN A 35 24.22 -6.85 -5.01
C ASN A 35 24.39 -6.88 -6.53
N SER A 36 25.56 -6.48 -7.03
CA SER A 36 25.85 -6.28 -8.46
C SER A 36 25.70 -7.53 -9.36
N PHE A 37 25.48 -8.70 -8.77
CA PHE A 37 25.26 -9.99 -9.44
C PHE A 37 23.77 -10.39 -9.52
N GLU A 38 22.86 -9.68 -8.86
CA GLU A 38 21.43 -9.93 -8.92
C GLU A 38 20.83 -9.21 -10.14
N LYS A 39 20.67 -9.94 -11.25
CA LYS A 39 19.79 -9.45 -12.33
C LYS A 39 18.36 -9.45 -11.81
N GLU A 40 17.73 -8.29 -11.79
CA GLU A 40 16.32 -8.12 -11.41
C GLU A 40 15.41 -9.04 -12.25
N LYS A 41 15.01 -10.16 -11.66
CA LYS A 41 13.97 -11.03 -12.19
C LYS A 41 12.85 -11.06 -11.17
N TYR A 42 12.01 -10.04 -11.21
CA TYR A 42 10.79 -10.03 -10.41
C TYR A 42 9.77 -10.98 -11.04
N PHE A 43 9.25 -11.92 -10.24
CA PHE A 43 8.05 -12.64 -10.61
C PHE A 43 6.88 -11.66 -10.57
N GLU A 44 6.04 -11.66 -11.62
CA GLU A 44 4.91 -10.71 -11.75
C GLU A 44 3.96 -10.71 -10.52
N GLY A 45 3.90 -11.81 -9.76
CA GLY A 45 3.07 -11.92 -8.55
C GLY A 45 3.70 -11.43 -7.25
N CYS A 46 5.01 -11.09 -7.23
CA CYS A 46 5.78 -10.73 -6.03
C CYS A 46 6.64 -9.48 -6.24
N MET A 47 6.23 -8.58 -7.12
CA MET A 47 7.02 -7.40 -7.47
C MET A 47 7.02 -6.34 -6.34
N PRO A 48 8.15 -5.67 -6.08
CA PRO A 48 8.18 -4.57 -5.14
C PRO A 48 7.22 -3.42 -5.51
N ILE A 49 6.62 -2.78 -4.53
CA ILE A 49 5.62 -1.71 -4.72
C ILE A 49 6.21 -0.52 -5.48
N GLU A 50 7.46 -0.16 -5.22
CA GLU A 50 8.19 0.90 -5.93
C GLU A 50 8.45 0.55 -7.41
N VAL A 51 8.67 -0.74 -7.72
CA VAL A 51 8.82 -1.20 -9.10
C VAL A 51 7.46 -1.19 -9.82
N MET A 52 6.38 -1.59 -9.14
CA MET A 52 5.02 -1.44 -9.67
C MET A 52 4.69 0.03 -9.97
N ALA A 53 5.06 0.95 -9.06
CA ALA A 53 4.88 2.39 -9.23
C ALA A 53 5.62 2.91 -10.48
N LYS A 54 6.88 2.50 -10.67
CA LYS A 54 7.71 2.87 -11.83
C LYS A 54 7.18 2.33 -13.15
N ARG A 55 6.56 1.14 -13.16
CA ARG A 55 5.91 0.57 -14.37
C ARG A 55 4.67 1.36 -14.79
N GLY A 56 4.01 2.01 -13.84
CA GLY A 56 2.97 2.99 -14.11
C GLY A 56 1.86 2.97 -13.07
N ILE A 57 1.20 4.12 -12.91
CA ILE A 57 0.12 4.37 -11.94
C ILE A 57 -0.95 3.27 -11.92
N LYS A 58 -1.42 2.87 -13.11
CA LYS A 58 -2.48 1.86 -13.25
C LYS A 58 -2.06 0.48 -12.71
N THR A 59 -0.77 0.17 -12.70
CA THR A 59 -0.25 -1.10 -12.18
C THR A 59 -0.62 -1.28 -10.71
N MET A 60 -0.47 -0.22 -9.91
CA MET A 60 -0.82 -0.26 -8.48
C MET A 60 -2.34 -0.39 -8.28
N LEU A 61 -3.13 0.33 -9.09
CA LEU A 61 -4.60 0.31 -9.04
C LEU A 61 -5.23 -1.01 -9.51
N TYR A 62 -4.50 -1.80 -10.31
CA TYR A 62 -4.92 -3.16 -10.66
C TYR A 62 -4.30 -4.24 -9.77
N GLY A 63 -3.29 -3.88 -8.97
CA GLY A 63 -2.58 -4.74 -8.05
C GLY A 63 -2.97 -4.51 -6.59
N PRO A 64 -2.02 -4.16 -5.70
CA PRO A 64 -2.24 -4.11 -4.26
C PRO A 64 -3.13 -2.96 -3.79
N MET A 65 -3.34 -1.92 -4.63
CA MET A 65 -4.12 -0.73 -4.26
C MET A 65 -5.51 -0.68 -4.91
N LYS A 66 -6.00 -1.83 -5.41
CA LYS A 66 -7.26 -1.94 -6.16
C LYS A 66 -8.47 -1.75 -5.23
N PRO A 67 -9.40 -0.81 -5.51
CA PRO A 67 -10.55 -0.52 -4.64
C PRO A 67 -11.79 -1.39 -4.93
N VAL A 68 -11.68 -2.43 -5.77
CA VAL A 68 -12.86 -3.17 -6.26
C VAL A 68 -13.58 -3.91 -5.14
N GLY A 69 -14.89 -3.71 -5.08
CA GLY A 69 -15.76 -4.30 -4.05
C GLY A 69 -15.77 -3.51 -2.73
N LEU A 70 -15.15 -2.33 -2.69
CA LEU A 70 -15.12 -1.46 -1.53
C LEU A 70 -15.87 -0.16 -1.83
N GLU A 71 -16.69 0.27 -0.88
CA GLU A 71 -17.36 1.57 -0.88
C GLU A 71 -17.14 2.24 0.48
N TYR A 72 -17.12 3.57 0.50
CA TYR A 72 -17.16 4.33 1.73
C TYR A 72 -18.47 4.02 2.47
N PRO A 73 -18.43 3.74 3.78
CA PRO A 73 -19.65 3.62 4.56
C PRO A 73 -20.35 4.98 4.67
N ASP A 74 -21.65 4.95 4.95
CA ASP A 74 -22.49 6.16 5.01
C ASP A 74 -22.02 7.16 6.09
N ASP A 75 -21.35 6.68 7.13
CA ASP A 75 -20.81 7.46 8.24
C ASP A 75 -19.34 7.90 8.05
N TYR A 76 -18.72 7.60 6.90
CA TYR A 76 -17.33 7.98 6.66
C TYR A 76 -17.17 9.51 6.52
N THR A 77 -16.36 10.10 7.40
CA THR A 77 -16.12 11.55 7.47
C THR A 77 -14.79 12.00 6.87
N GLY A 78 -13.98 11.08 6.33
CA GLY A 78 -12.68 11.42 5.75
C GLY A 78 -12.78 12.07 4.36
N PRO A 79 -11.63 12.45 3.78
CA PRO A 79 -11.58 13.00 2.42
C PRO A 79 -12.17 12.04 1.37
N ARG A 80 -12.82 12.60 0.34
CA ARG A 80 -13.40 11.87 -0.79
C ARG A 80 -13.13 12.62 -2.11
N ASP A 81 -13.11 11.90 -3.21
CA ASP A 81 -13.09 12.49 -4.55
C ASP A 81 -14.52 12.90 -4.96
N GLY A 82 -15.03 13.99 -4.42
CA GLY A 82 -16.43 14.39 -4.65
C GLY A 82 -17.43 13.33 -4.14
N GLU A 83 -18.47 13.04 -4.92
CA GLU A 83 -19.60 12.19 -4.52
C GLU A 83 -19.43 10.70 -4.88
N PHE A 84 -18.22 10.27 -5.27
CA PHE A 84 -17.99 8.85 -5.58
C PHE A 84 -18.06 7.99 -4.30
N LYS A 85 -18.84 6.90 -4.36
CA LYS A 85 -18.91 5.90 -3.28
C LYS A 85 -17.67 5.02 -3.18
N THR A 86 -17.00 4.77 -4.30
CA THR A 86 -15.77 3.96 -4.33
C THR A 86 -14.55 4.87 -4.22
N PRO A 87 -13.58 4.58 -3.33
CA PRO A 87 -12.32 5.32 -3.26
C PRO A 87 -11.49 5.16 -4.54
N TYR A 88 -10.59 6.11 -4.82
CA TYR A 88 -9.69 6.03 -5.97
C TYR A 88 -8.71 4.87 -5.84
N ALA A 89 -8.15 4.68 -4.64
CA ALA A 89 -7.28 3.59 -4.28
C ALA A 89 -7.51 3.18 -2.82
N VAL A 90 -7.11 1.96 -2.44
CA VAL A 90 -7.18 1.48 -1.05
C VAL A 90 -5.91 0.75 -0.69
N VAL A 91 -5.32 1.07 0.46
CA VAL A 91 -4.32 0.20 1.09
C VAL A 91 -5.01 -0.69 2.10
N GLN A 92 -4.80 -2.00 2.00
CA GLN A 92 -5.37 -2.96 2.94
C GLN A 92 -4.35 -3.35 3.99
N LEU A 93 -4.78 -3.39 5.25
CA LEU A 93 -4.01 -3.96 6.35
C LEU A 93 -4.68 -5.24 6.83
N ARG A 94 -3.87 -6.26 7.08
CA ARG A 94 -4.32 -7.53 7.66
C ARG A 94 -3.75 -7.69 9.05
N GLN A 95 -4.59 -8.08 10.01
CA GLN A 95 -4.13 -8.48 11.34
C GLN A 95 -3.12 -9.64 11.23
N ASP A 96 -1.97 -9.48 11.86
CA ASP A 96 -0.85 -10.43 11.78
C ASP A 96 -0.68 -11.25 13.07
N ASN A 97 -1.22 -10.77 14.20
CA ASN A 97 -1.19 -11.49 15.47
C ASN A 97 -2.59 -11.61 16.13
N ALA A 98 -2.78 -12.62 16.97
CA ALA A 98 -4.08 -12.85 17.64
C ALA A 98 -4.51 -11.69 18.55
N ALA A 99 -3.55 -10.94 19.12
CA ALA A 99 -3.80 -9.81 20.00
C ALA A 99 -4.34 -8.56 19.26
N GLY A 100 -4.29 -8.52 17.92
CA GLY A 100 -4.74 -7.36 17.14
C GLY A 100 -3.84 -6.13 17.34
N SER A 101 -2.60 -6.33 17.76
CA SER A 101 -1.64 -5.25 17.97
C SER A 101 -0.66 -5.08 16.81
N LEU A 102 -0.61 -6.06 15.90
CA LEU A 102 0.25 -6.05 14.72
C LEU A 102 -0.59 -6.21 13.45
N TYR A 103 -0.30 -5.35 12.49
CA TYR A 103 -0.94 -5.34 11.19
C TYR A 103 0.12 -5.29 10.09
N ASN A 104 -0.15 -5.99 8.99
CA ASN A 104 0.71 -6.05 7.83
C ASN A 104 0.05 -5.35 6.64
N ILE A 105 0.82 -4.55 5.90
CA ILE A 105 0.35 -3.86 4.69
C ILE A 105 0.34 -4.87 3.54
N VAL A 106 -0.84 -5.15 3.01
CA VAL A 106 -1.07 -6.25 2.07
C VAL A 106 -0.51 -5.91 0.70
N GLY A 107 0.41 -6.75 0.20
CA GLY A 107 0.97 -6.61 -1.15
C GLY A 107 1.99 -5.47 -1.29
N PHE A 108 2.58 -5.03 -0.17
CA PHE A 108 3.62 -4.00 -0.12
C PHE A 108 5.00 -4.62 0.11
N GLN A 109 5.33 -5.63 -0.70
CA GLN A 109 6.73 -6.07 -0.79
C GLN A 109 7.60 -4.89 -1.26
N THR A 110 8.80 -4.74 -0.71
CA THR A 110 9.64 -3.56 -0.99
C THR A 110 11.11 -3.82 -0.71
N HIS A 111 11.95 -3.13 -1.45
CA HIS A 111 13.40 -3.00 -1.28
C HIS A 111 13.82 -1.56 -0.94
N LEU A 112 12.86 -0.69 -0.60
CA LEU A 112 13.13 0.67 -0.11
C LEU A 112 14.00 0.64 1.16
N LYS A 113 14.87 1.65 1.32
CA LYS A 113 15.58 1.87 2.59
C LYS A 113 14.58 2.06 3.73
N TRP A 114 14.93 1.63 4.95
CA TRP A 114 13.99 1.70 6.08
C TRP A 114 13.49 3.13 6.38
N GLY A 115 14.36 4.14 6.23
CA GLY A 115 13.95 5.55 6.36
C GLY A 115 12.90 5.95 5.33
N GLU A 116 13.02 5.44 4.11
CA GLU A 116 12.10 5.68 3.01
C GLU A 116 10.79 4.92 3.19
N GLN A 117 10.83 3.67 3.66
CA GLN A 117 9.63 2.93 4.03
C GLN A 117 8.82 3.71 5.07
N LYS A 118 9.47 4.23 6.12
CA LYS A 118 8.79 5.04 7.13
C LYS A 118 8.21 6.31 6.50
N ARG A 119 9.01 7.11 5.80
CA ARG A 119 8.59 8.38 5.17
C ARG A 119 7.40 8.19 4.23
N VAL A 120 7.49 7.20 3.34
CA VAL A 120 6.50 6.97 2.28
C VAL A 120 5.24 6.29 2.83
N PHE A 121 5.36 5.26 3.66
CA PHE A 121 4.18 4.55 4.18
C PHE A 121 3.40 5.35 5.21
N GLN A 122 4.00 6.36 5.87
CA GLN A 122 3.25 7.33 6.68
C GLN A 122 2.41 8.31 5.85
N MET A 123 2.55 8.35 4.53
CA MET A 123 1.64 9.13 3.66
C MET A 123 0.31 8.42 3.41
N ILE A 124 0.17 7.15 3.83
CA ILE A 124 -1.08 6.39 3.71
C ILE A 124 -2.06 6.92 4.77
N PRO A 125 -3.30 7.31 4.40
CA PRO A 125 -4.29 7.81 5.34
C PRO A 125 -4.53 6.84 6.51
N GLY A 126 -4.47 7.36 7.73
CA GLY A 126 -4.57 6.60 8.97
C GLY A 126 -3.25 5.98 9.46
N LEU A 127 -2.15 6.07 8.68
CA LEU A 127 -0.82 5.59 9.07
C LEU A 127 0.18 6.74 9.32
N GLU A 128 -0.28 7.99 9.41
CA GLU A 128 0.56 9.17 9.55
C GLU A 128 1.46 9.09 10.79
N ASN A 129 0.94 8.48 11.86
CA ASN A 129 1.65 8.27 13.13
C ASN A 129 1.96 6.79 13.40
N ALA A 130 1.95 5.93 12.38
CA ALA A 130 2.18 4.51 12.55
C ALA A 130 3.60 4.21 13.09
N GLU A 131 3.68 3.24 14.00
CA GLU A 131 4.95 2.67 14.47
C GLU A 131 5.29 1.41 13.69
N PHE A 132 6.40 1.43 12.96
CA PHE A 132 6.86 0.29 12.17
C PHE A 132 7.69 -0.65 13.05
N VAL A 133 7.07 -1.72 13.53
CA VAL A 133 7.76 -2.75 14.35
C VAL A 133 8.72 -3.62 13.52
N ARG A 134 8.49 -3.70 12.21
CA ARG A 134 9.31 -4.46 11.26
C ARG A 134 9.26 -3.81 9.89
N TYR A 135 10.43 -3.63 9.29
CA TYR A 135 10.56 -3.14 7.92
C TYR A 135 10.55 -4.29 6.90
N GLY A 136 10.03 -4.00 5.71
CA GLY A 136 10.09 -4.88 4.57
C GLY A 136 11.52 -5.05 4.09
N VAL A 137 11.86 -6.27 3.67
CA VAL A 137 13.09 -6.61 2.98
C VAL A 137 12.73 -7.60 1.89
N MET A 138 13.28 -7.40 0.70
CA MET A 138 13.17 -8.30 -0.45
C MET A 138 14.55 -8.52 -1.02
#